data_AF-A0A7J3XJP1-F1
#
_entry.id   AF-A0A7J3XJP1-F1
#
_cell.length_a   1.000
_cell.length_b   1.000
_cell.length_c   1.000
_cell.angle_alpha   90.00
_cell.angle_beta   90.00
_cell.angle_gamma   90.00
#
_symmetry.space_group_name_H-M   'P 1'
#
loop_
_entity.id
_entity.type
_entity.pdbx_description
1 polymer ?
#
loop_
_entity_poly.entity_id
_entity_poly.type
_entity_poly.pdbx_seq_one_letter_code
_entity_poly.pdbx_strand_id
1 'polypeptide(L)'
;MLSGDIPASSTSLAPGALQDFKHLIECVDSFFDLLADPRMDFMVKLNGYAKVKDDVFKFCRFYARWLGSPLMERLKAEIYELLDQAVSWWGEQDVLNAMGV
;
A
#
# COMPACT_ATOMS: atom_id res chain seq x y z
N MET A 1 25.36 7.12 41.50
CA MET A 1 24.90 5.94 40.74
C MET A 1 23.79 6.40 39.82
N LEU A 2 24.07 6.40 38.52
CA LEU A 2 23.12 6.78 37.46
C LEU A 2 22.10 5.64 37.32
N SER A 3 20.88 5.83 37.83
CA SER A 3 19.76 4.98 37.44
C SER A 3 19.31 5.50 36.08
N GLY A 4 19.62 4.73 35.03
CA GLY A 4 19.39 5.12 33.65
C GLY A 4 17.91 5.29 33.36
N ASP A 5 17.46 6.54 33.27
CA ASP A 5 16.26 6.90 32.56
C ASP A 5 16.50 6.59 31.08
N ILE A 6 16.07 5.40 30.66
CA ILE A 6 15.91 5.08 29.24
C ILE A 6 14.96 6.15 28.68
N PRO A 7 15.39 6.97 27.69
CA PRO A 7 14.48 7.94 27.11
C PRO A 7 13.31 7.17 26.52
N ALA A 8 12.09 7.51 26.97
CA ALA A 8 10.84 6.99 26.47
C ALA A 8 10.64 7.41 25.00
N SER A 9 11.43 6.84 24.09
CA SER A 9 11.24 6.93 22.64
C SER A 9 10.33 5.82 22.12
N SER A 10 9.80 4.95 23.00
CA SER A 10 8.53 4.26 22.76
C SER A 10 7.39 5.27 22.85
N THR A 11 7.46 6.28 21.98
CA THR A 11 6.36 7.12 21.57
C THR A 11 5.26 6.15 21.18
N SER A 12 4.28 6.00 22.06
CA SER A 12 3.12 5.17 21.81
C SER A 12 2.55 5.62 20.48
N LEU A 13 2.77 4.84 19.43
CA LEU A 13 1.98 4.94 18.21
C LEU A 13 0.52 4.97 18.70
N ALA A 14 -0.22 6.01 18.30
CA ALA A 14 -1.61 6.14 18.73
C ALA A 14 -2.32 4.80 18.47
N PRO A 15 -3.21 4.32 19.35
CA PRO A 15 -3.87 3.01 19.17
C PRO A 15 -4.49 2.79 17.78
N GLY A 16 -4.81 3.88 17.06
CA GLY A 16 -5.27 3.85 15.68
C GLY A 16 -4.21 3.55 14.62
N ALA A 17 -2.92 3.77 14.86
CA ALA A 17 -1.87 3.64 13.84
C ALA A 17 -1.67 2.20 13.36
N LEU A 18 -1.73 1.24 14.28
CA LEU A 18 -1.68 -0.18 13.91
C LEU A 18 -2.92 -0.59 13.12
N GLN A 19 -4.08 -0.07 13.51
CA GLN A 19 -5.34 -0.36 12.83
C GLN A 19 -5.38 0.25 11.42
N ASP A 20 -4.91 1.49 11.26
CA ASP A 20 -4.81 2.17 9.97
C ASP A 20 -3.81 1.47 9.05
N PHE A 21 -2.69 0.99 9.59
CA PHE A 21 -1.71 0.23 8.81
C PHE A 21 -2.27 -1.12 8.38
N LYS A 22 -2.98 -1.81 9.27
CA LYS A 22 -3.68 -3.05 8.93
C LYS A 22 -4.70 -2.81 7.82
N HIS A 23 -5.48 -1.73 7.92
CA HIS A 23 -6.44 -1.35 6.89
C HIS A 23 -5.76 -1.07 5.55
N LEU A 24 -4.60 -0.40 5.56
CA LEU A 24 -3.81 -0.19 4.34
C LEU A 24 -3.41 -1.52 3.67
N ILE A 25 -2.93 -2.48 4.46
CA ILE A 25 -2.58 -3.81 3.95
C ILE A 25 -3.81 -4.50 3.36
N GLU A 26 -4.95 -4.46 4.05
CA GLU A 26 -6.21 -5.04 3.55
C GLU A 26 -6.66 -4.39 2.22
N CYS A 27 -6.47 -3.07 2.05
CA CYS A 27 -6.77 -2.39 0.78
C CYS A 27 -5.86 -2.85 -0.36
N VAL A 28 -4.56 -3.03 -0.10
CA VAL A 28 -3.61 -3.53 -1.09
C VAL A 28 -3.89 -4.98 -1.46
N ASP A 29 -4.18 -5.83 -0.47
CA ASP A 29 -4.52 -7.24 -0.64
C ASP A 29 -5.82 -7.40 -1.46
N SER A 30 -6.86 -6.66 -1.09
CA SER A 30 -8.13 -6.64 -1.83
C SER A 30 -7.96 -6.17 -3.29
N PHE A 31 -6.98 -5.29 -3.55
CA PHE A 31 -6.67 -4.88 -4.92
C PHE A 31 -6.00 -6.00 -5.71
N PHE A 32 -5.10 -6.77 -5.10
CA PHE A 32 -4.49 -7.93 -5.77
C PHE A 32 -5.52 -9.03 -6.07
N ASP A 33 -6.45 -9.30 -5.15
CA ASP A 33 -7.58 -10.20 -5.39
C ASP A 33 -8.43 -9.72 -6.58
N LEU A 34 -8.67 -8.41 -6.65
CA LEU A 34 -9.42 -7.79 -7.75
C LEU A 34 -8.68 -7.86 -9.09
N LEU A 35 -7.35 -7.72 -9.09
CA LEU A 35 -6.53 -7.92 -10.28
C LEU A 35 -6.55 -9.37 -10.76
N ALA A 36 -6.52 -10.32 -9.82
CA ALA A 36 -6.51 -11.76 -10.09
C ALA A 36 -7.84 -12.30 -10.62
N ASP A 37 -8.98 -11.63 -10.40
CA ASP A 37 -10.26 -12.08 -10.95
C ASP A 37 -10.33 -11.77 -12.47
N PRO A 38 -10.38 -12.80 -13.34
CA PRO A 38 -10.46 -12.61 -14.78
C PRO A 38 -11.83 -12.11 -15.26
N ARG A 39 -12.85 -12.15 -14.40
CA ARG A 39 -14.22 -11.67 -14.72
C ARG A 39 -14.39 -10.18 -14.49
N MET A 40 -13.43 -9.54 -13.83
CA MET A 40 -13.51 -8.13 -13.49
C MET A 40 -13.13 -7.27 -14.69
N ASP A 41 -14.02 -6.34 -15.03
CA ASP A 41 -13.83 -5.40 -16.13
C ASP A 41 -12.60 -4.49 -15.91
N PHE A 42 -11.92 -4.14 -17.01
CA PHE A 42 -10.75 -3.26 -17.00
C PHE A 42 -10.99 -1.95 -16.24
N MET A 43 -12.16 -1.33 -16.40
CA MET A 43 -12.49 -0.07 -15.72
C MET A 43 -12.61 -0.26 -14.21
N VAL A 44 -13.05 -1.43 -13.75
CA VAL A 44 -13.11 -1.76 -12.32
C VAL A 44 -11.71 -1.93 -11.76
N LYS A 45 -10.81 -2.58 -12.50
CA LYS A 45 -9.38 -2.71 -12.15
C LYS A 45 -8.67 -1.37 -12.08
N LEU A 46 -8.90 -0.50 -13.07
CA LEU A 46 -8.32 0.84 -13.10
C LEU A 46 -8.80 1.70 -11.93
N ASN A 47 -10.09 1.63 -11.60
CA ASN A 47 -10.64 2.34 -10.45
C ASN A 47 -10.10 1.79 -9.12
N GLY A 48 -9.93 0.46 -9.02
CA GLY A 48 -9.27 -0.19 -7.89
C GLY A 48 -7.83 0.31 -7.70
N TYR A 49 -7.07 0.41 -8.78
CA TYR A 49 -5.70 0.93 -8.79
C TYR A 49 -5.63 2.40 -8.33
N ALA A 50 -6.54 3.25 -8.83
CA ALA A 50 -6.63 4.64 -8.40
C ALA A 50 -6.95 4.77 -6.90
N LYS A 51 -7.87 3.94 -6.41
CA LYS A 51 -8.28 3.92 -5.00
C LYS A 51 -7.14 3.50 -4.08
N VAL A 52 -6.47 2.37 -4.37
CA VAL A 52 -5.38 1.88 -3.51
C VAL A 52 -4.21 2.87 -3.46
N LYS A 53 -3.90 3.57 -4.57
CA LYS A 53 -2.90 4.64 -4.56
C LYS A 53 -3.28 5.82 -3.69
N ASP A 54 -4.55 6.23 -3.71
CA ASP A 54 -5.05 7.30 -2.86
C ASP A 54 -5.00 6.90 -1.36
N ASP A 55 -5.36 5.66 -1.03
CA ASP A 55 -5.28 5.14 0.34
C ASP A 55 -3.83 5.13 0.86
N VAL A 56 -2.88 4.63 0.05
CA VAL A 56 -1.44 4.67 0.36
C VAL A 56 -0.95 6.10 0.52
N PHE A 57 -1.31 7.00 -0.39
CA PHE A 57 -0.93 8.41 -0.31
C PHE A 57 -1.43 9.06 0.98
N LYS A 58 -2.69 8.86 1.33
CA LYS A 58 -3.31 9.40 2.56
C LYS A 58 -2.62 8.87 3.80
N PHE A 59 -2.36 7.56 3.86
CA PHE A 59 -1.66 6.93 4.98
C PHE A 59 -0.26 7.52 5.15
N CYS A 60 0.56 7.51 4.11
CA CYS A 60 1.94 8.02 4.16
C CYS A 60 1.98 9.51 4.53
N ARG A 61 1.08 10.32 3.95
CA ARG A 61 0.99 11.76 4.28
C ARG A 61 0.61 12.00 5.74
N PHE A 62 -0.35 11.24 6.28
CA PHE A 62 -0.81 11.39 7.65
C PHE A 62 0.31 11.03 8.65
N TYR A 63 0.97 9.90 8.42
CA TYR A 63 2.01 9.40 9.32
C TYR A 63 3.39 10.04 9.12
N ALA A 64 3.63 10.79 8.05
CA ALA A 64 4.91 11.48 7.80
C ALA A 64 5.29 12.45 8.93
N ARG A 65 4.31 13.06 9.59
CA ARG A 65 4.54 13.98 10.73
C ARG A 65 5.01 13.26 11.99
N TRP A 66 4.70 11.97 12.13
CA TRP A 66 4.96 11.18 13.35
C TRP A 66 6.17 10.25 13.19
N LEU A 67 6.28 9.61 12.04
CA LEU A 67 7.31 8.61 11.73
C LEU A 67 8.43 9.14 10.83
N GLY A 68 8.30 10.39 10.38
CA GLY A 68 9.25 11.08 9.51
C GLY A 68 8.96 10.90 8.03
N SER A 69 9.11 11.99 7.27
CA SER A 69 8.92 12.00 5.83
C SER A 69 9.79 10.99 5.06
N PRO A 70 11.10 10.80 5.39
CA PRO A 70 11.92 9.85 4.65
C PRO A 70 11.41 8.40 4.71
N LEU A 71 10.94 7.97 5.89
CA LEU A 71 10.40 6.62 6.07
C LEU A 71 9.09 6.45 5.30
N MET A 72 8.20 7.44 5.36
CA MET A 72 6.91 7.38 4.68
C MET A 72 7.01 7.48 3.16
N GLU A 73 7.93 8.31 2.65
CA GLU A 73 8.19 8.40 1.22
C GLU A 73 8.79 7.10 0.68
N ARG A 74 9.68 6.45 1.44
CA ARG A 74 10.20 5.12 1.07
C ARG A 74 9.09 4.07 1.05
N LEU A 75 8.26 4.00 2.09
CA LEU A 75 7.13 3.06 2.14
C LEU A 75 6.18 3.26 0.95
N LYS A 76 5.83 4.52 0.65
CA LYS A 76 4.99 4.87 -0.49
C LYS A 76 5.60 4.39 -1.81
N ALA A 77 6.89 4.64 -2.02
CA ALA A 77 7.59 4.25 -3.24
C ALA A 77 7.60 2.73 -3.43
N GLU A 78 7.91 1.97 -2.38
CA GLU A 78 7.93 0.49 -2.41
C GLU A 78 6.54 -0.08 -2.74
N ILE A 79 5.48 0.47 -2.12
CA ILE A 79 4.11 0.03 -2.42
C ILE A 79 3.72 0.41 -3.85
N TYR A 80 4.05 1.62 -4.32
CA TYR A 80 3.75 2.04 -5.68
C TYR A 80 4.45 1.18 -6.71
N GLU A 81 5.71 0.82 -6.47
CA GLU A 81 6.45 -0.08 -7.33
C GLU A 81 5.78 -1.46 -7.42
N LEU A 82 5.36 -2.03 -6.29
CA LEU A 82 4.61 -3.30 -6.26
C LEU A 82 3.29 -3.21 -7.03
N LEU A 83 2.53 -2.12 -6.86
CA LEU A 83 1.29 -1.91 -7.58
C LEU A 83 1.51 -1.78 -9.09
N ASP A 84 2.55 -1.05 -9.51
CA ASP A 84 2.89 -0.86 -10.91
C ASP A 84 3.38 -2.18 -11.55
N GLN A 85 4.18 -2.97 -10.84
CA GLN A 85 4.58 -4.31 -11.29
C GLN A 85 3.37 -5.23 -11.46
N ALA A 86 2.42 -5.23 -10.51
CA ALA A 86 1.23 -6.05 -10.59
C ALA A 86 0.31 -5.66 -11.76
N VAL A 87 0.11 -4.36 -12.00
CA VAL A 87 -0.67 -3.87 -13.15
C VAL A 87 0.03 -4.18 -14.46
N SER A 88 1.36 -4.03 -14.53
CA SER A 88 2.14 -4.32 -15.74
C SER A 88 2.08 -5.81 -16.09
N TRP A 89 2.30 -6.68 -15.09
CA TRP A 89 2.17 -8.12 -15.24
C TRP A 89 0.76 -8.53 -15.70
N TRP A 90 -0.28 -7.90 -15.13
CA TRP A 90 -1.65 -8.16 -15.56
C TRP A 90 -1.90 -7.71 -17.01
N GLY A 91 -1.40 -6.53 -17.42
CA GLY A 91 -1.50 -6.06 -18.80
C GLY A 91 -0.85 -7.00 -19.81
N GLU A 92 0.31 -7.57 -19.47
CA GLU A 92 0.95 -8.62 -20.28
C GLU A 92 0.10 -9.88 -20.36
N GLN A 93 -0.49 -10.31 -19.24
CA GLN A 93 -1.35 -11.49 -19.19
C GLN A 93 -2.62 -11.32 -20.02
N ASP A 94 -3.23 -10.14 -20.03
CA ASP A 94 -4.38 -9.83 -20.89
C ASP A 94 -4.02 -9.91 -22.37
N VAL A 95 -2.82 -9.45 -22.75
CA VAL A 95 -2.30 -9.58 -24.12
C VAL A 95 -2.05 -11.05 -24.47
N LEU A 96 -1.47 -11.85 -23.57
CA LEU A 96 -1.27 -13.28 -23.77
C LEU A 96 -2.61 -14.04 -23.91
N ASN A 97 -3.58 -13.74 -23.04
CA ASN A 97 -4.93 -14.30 -23.10
C ASN A 97 -5.64 -13.95 -24.42
N ALA A 98 -5.48 -12.71 -24.91
CA ALA A 98 -6.02 -12.28 -26.19
C ALA A 98 -5.37 -13.00 -27.39
N MET A 99 -4.10 -13.40 -27.26
CA MET A 99 -3.39 -14.19 -28.28
C MET A 99 -3.66 -15.69 -28.21
N GLY A 100 -4.34 -16.18 -27.16
CA GLY A 100 -4.74 -17.59 -27.02
C GLY A 100 -3.57 -18.56 -26.86
N VAL A 101 -2.44 -18.10 -26.30
CA VAL A 101 -1.23 -18.90 -26.03
C VAL A 101 -1.35 -19.67 -24.72
#